data_AF-A0A820UW71-F1
#
_entry.id   AF-A0A820UW71-F1
#
_cell.length_a   1.000
_cell.length_b   1.000
_cell.length_c   1.000
_cell.angle_alpha   90.00
_cell.angle_beta   90.00
_cell.angle_gamma   90.00
#
_symmetry.space_group_name_H-M   'P 1'
#
loop_
_entity.id
_entity.type
_entity.pdbx_description
1 polymer ?
#
loop_
_entity_poly.entity_id
_entity_poly.type
_entity_poly.pdbx_seq_one_letter_code
_entity_poly.pdbx_strand_id
1 'polypeptide(L)'
;MFGFSYSGADVAVVCREALLRPIRRLTSSTHFKRVQNPEHDGPNELWLACSPGDLDAQSLTLDKINPDELCEPPVTMSDMLAALATQKPTVGENELGKYQIFTQEFGQEGS
;
A
#
# COMPACT_ATOMS: atom_id res chain seq x y z
N MET A 1 7.89 -26.64 -4.12
CA MET A 1 6.50 -26.49 -4.60
C MET A 1 5.91 -25.34 -3.79
N PHE A 2 5.88 -24.12 -4.34
CA PHE A 2 5.34 -22.95 -3.63
C PHE A 2 3.81 -22.95 -3.80
N GLY A 3 3.11 -23.45 -2.79
CA GLY A 3 1.65 -23.35 -2.70
C GLY A 3 1.25 -21.91 -2.39
N PHE A 4 0.87 -21.15 -3.41
CA PHE A 4 0.31 -19.81 -3.24
C PHE A 4 -1.16 -19.94 -2.86
N SER A 5 -1.46 -20.17 -1.58
CA SER A 5 -2.83 -20.17 -1.06
C SER A 5 -3.27 -18.74 -0.71
N TYR A 6 -3.30 -17.84 -1.70
CA TYR A 6 -3.84 -16.48 -1.54
C TYR A 6 -5.27 -16.46 -2.05
N SER A 7 -6.21 -16.10 -1.18
CA SER A 7 -7.59 -15.79 -1.55
C SER A 7 -7.68 -14.37 -2.13
N GLY A 8 -8.80 -14.05 -2.79
CA GLY A 8 -9.10 -12.68 -3.20
C GLY A 8 -9.14 -11.69 -2.03
N ALA A 9 -9.48 -12.16 -0.82
CA ALA A 9 -9.42 -11.35 0.40
C ALA A 9 -7.96 -11.02 0.78
N ASP A 10 -7.03 -11.97 0.67
CA ASP A 10 -5.62 -11.72 0.93
C ASP A 10 -5.04 -10.67 -0.03
N VAL A 11 -5.42 -10.74 -1.32
CA VAL A 11 -5.03 -9.73 -2.31
C VAL A 11 -5.57 -8.34 -1.94
N ALA A 12 -6.83 -8.24 -1.54
CA ALA A 12 -7.43 -6.97 -1.12
C ALA A 12 -6.72 -6.38 0.11
N VAL A 13 -6.32 -7.22 1.08
CA VAL A 13 -5.56 -6.81 2.26
C VAL A 13 -4.16 -6.33 1.86
N VAL A 14 -3.46 -7.04 0.97
CA VAL A 14 -2.14 -6.62 0.45
C VAL A 14 -2.22 -5.28 -0.25
N CYS A 15 -3.20 -5.08 -1.13
CA CYS A 15 -3.41 -3.80 -1.81
C CYS A 15 -3.66 -2.67 -0.81
N ARG A 16 -4.53 -2.89 0.18
CA ARG A 16 -4.81 -1.88 1.22
C ARG A 16 -3.55 -1.53 2.02
N GLU A 17 -2.75 -2.52 2.38
CA GLU A 17 -1.51 -2.28 3.13
C GLU A 17 -0.48 -1.52 2.29
N ALA A 18 -0.37 -1.83 0.99
CA ALA A 18 0.50 -1.09 0.08
C ALA A 18 0.06 0.37 -0.10
N LEU A 19 -1.24 0.64 -0.19
CA LEU A 19 -1.79 2.00 -0.25
C LEU A 19 -1.46 2.83 0.99
N LEU A 20 -1.39 2.21 2.18
CA LEU A 20 -1.09 2.91 3.43
C LEU A 20 0.40 3.15 3.66
N ARG A 21 1.31 2.47 2.94
CA ARG A 21 2.76 2.60 3.13
C ARG A 21 3.29 4.01 2.81
N PRO A 22 2.96 4.64 1.67
CA PRO A 22 3.39 6.00 1.40
C PRO A 22 2.87 7.00 2.43
N ILE A 23 1.62 6.85 2.88
CA ILE A 23 1.01 7.69 3.92
C ILE A 23 1.79 7.59 5.23
N ARG A 24 2.16 6.37 5.65
CA ARG A 24 2.98 6.18 6.86
C ARG A 24 4.35 6.86 6.74
N ARG A 25 5.02 6.77 5.59
CA ARG A 25 6.28 7.50 5.34
C ARG A 25 6.09 9.00 5.47
N LEU A 26 5.01 9.51 4.88
CA LEU A 26 4.65 10.92 4.91
C LEU A 26 4.42 11.43 6.34
N THR A 27 3.68 10.67 7.15
CA THR A 27 3.46 11.00 8.58
C THR A 27 4.74 10.99 9.42
N SER A 28 5.73 10.16 9.05
CA SER A 28 7.04 10.11 9.72
C SER A 28 8.07 11.12 9.17
N SER A 29 7.71 11.88 8.14
CA SER A 29 8.63 12.83 7.49
C SER A 29 8.78 14.10 8.33
N THR A 30 10.02 14.56 8.45
CA THR A 30 10.38 15.76 9.22
C THR A 30 10.78 16.94 8.34
N HIS A 31 10.96 16.69 7.03
CA HIS A 31 11.40 17.68 6.07
C HIS A 31 10.55 17.61 4.81
N PHE A 32 10.20 18.79 4.30
CA PHE A 32 9.43 18.98 3.08
C PHE A 32 10.05 20.09 2.25
N LYS A 33 9.87 20.01 0.93
CA LYS A 33 10.28 21.05 -0.01
C LYS A 33 9.13 21.46 -0.92
N ARG A 34 9.15 22.70 -1.40
CA ARG A 34 8.18 23.20 -2.39
C ARG A 34 8.58 22.73 -3.78
N VAL A 35 7.62 22.19 -4.54
CA VAL A 35 7.78 21.79 -5.93
C VAL A 35 6.64 22.38 -6.76
N GLN A 36 6.90 22.66 -8.04
CA GLN A 36 5.85 23.16 -8.94
C GLN A 36 4.78 22.09 -9.18
N ASN A 37 3.52 22.50 -9.13
CA ASN A 37 2.39 21.62 -9.41
C ASN A 37 2.32 21.33 -10.93
N PRO A 38 2.42 20.05 -11.35
CA PRO A 38 2.34 19.70 -12.77
C PRO A 38 0.92 19.74 -13.33
N GLU A 39 -0.12 19.63 -12.50
CA GLU A 39 -1.50 19.43 -12.98
C GLU A 39 -2.21 20.74 -13.35
N HIS A 40 -1.63 21.91 -13.09
CA HIS A 40 -2.17 23.26 -13.35
C HIS A 40 -3.59 23.55 -12.81
N ASP A 41 -4.23 22.57 -12.18
CA ASP A 41 -5.48 22.67 -11.44
C ASP A 41 -5.14 22.70 -9.95
N GLY A 42 -5.40 23.83 -9.29
CA GLY A 42 -5.06 24.04 -7.88
C GLY A 42 -3.82 24.93 -7.62
N PRO A 43 -3.21 24.83 -6.43
CA PRO A 43 -2.09 25.70 -6.05
C PRO A 43 -0.86 25.48 -6.93
N ASN A 44 -0.14 26.56 -7.26
CA ASN A 44 1.04 26.51 -8.13
C ASN A 44 2.20 25.70 -7.54
N GLU A 45 2.26 25.58 -6.21
CA GLU A 45 3.33 24.89 -5.50
C GLU A 45 2.77 23.89 -4.48
N LEU A 46 3.34 22.69 -4.48
CA LEU A 46 3.00 21.62 -3.55
C LEU A 46 4.18 21.31 -2.63
N TRP A 47 3.88 20.79 -1.45
CA TRP A 47 4.84 20.25 -0.50
C TRP A 47 5.11 18.79 -0.79
N LEU A 48 6.37 18.48 -1.04
CA LEU A 48 6.84 17.11 -1.24
C LEU A 48 7.75 16.72 -0.06
N ALA A 49 7.50 15.56 0.55
CA ALA A 49 8.40 15.02 1.56
C ALA A 49 9.79 14.75 0.97
N CYS A 50 10.83 15.17 1.68
CA CYS A 50 12.21 15.08 1.19
C CYS A 50 13.19 14.65 2.27
N SER A 51 14.42 14.35 1.86
CA SER A 51 15.51 14.09 2.79
C SER A 51 15.90 15.38 3.53
N PRO A 52 16.30 15.31 4.81
CA PRO A 52 16.87 16.46 5.53
C PRO A 52 18.11 17.06 4.86
N GLY A 53 18.81 16.31 4.01
CA GLY A 53 20.00 16.75 3.29
C GLY A 53 19.73 17.43 1.95
N ASP A 54 18.47 17.55 1.51
CA ASP A 54 18.14 18.26 0.27
C ASP A 54 18.35 19.77 0.45
N LEU A 55 18.84 20.44 -0.60
CA LEU A 55 19.16 21.89 -0.59
C LEU A 55 17.97 22.77 -0.18
N ASP A 56 16.76 22.40 -0.60
CA ASP A 56 15.52 23.14 -0.33
C ASP A 56 14.67 22.49 0.78
N ALA A 57 15.27 21.60 1.59
CA ALA A 57 14.58 20.93 2.69
C ALA A 57 14.23 21.92 3.80
N GLN A 58 12.95 22.06 4.08
CA GLN A 58 12.47 22.82 5.23
C GLN A 58 12.02 21.87 6.33
N SER A 59 12.48 22.11 7.55
CA SER A 59 12.04 21.32 8.71
C SER A 59 10.58 21.67 9.03
N LEU A 60 9.68 20.77 8.66
CA LEU A 60 8.24 20.95 8.73
C LEU A 60 7.59 19.60 9.00
N THR A 61 6.51 19.59 9.78
CA THR A 61 5.71 18.39 10.07
C THR A 61 4.46 18.37 9.21
N LEU A 62 3.97 17.18 8.86
CA LEU A 62 2.78 17.01 8.02
C LEU A 62 1.56 17.80 8.54
N ASP A 63 1.36 17.86 9.85
CA ASP A 63 0.21 18.56 10.48
C ASP A 63 0.16 20.06 10.20
N LYS A 64 1.26 20.65 9.73
CA LYS A 64 1.36 22.08 9.39
C LYS A 64 1.13 22.35 7.90
N ILE A 65 0.92 21.31 7.10
CA ILE A 65 0.74 21.39 5.66
C ILE A 65 -0.75 21.26 5.34
N ASN A 66 -1.27 22.18 4.52
CA ASN A 66 -2.63 22.06 4.01
C ASN A 66 -2.73 20.83 3.08
N PRO A 67 -3.77 19.99 3.20
CA PRO A 67 -3.95 18.83 2.34
C PRO A 67 -3.96 19.17 0.84
N ASP A 68 -4.56 20.30 0.45
CA ASP A 68 -4.62 20.75 -0.95
C ASP A 68 -3.26 21.22 -1.50
N GLU A 69 -2.30 21.49 -0.61
CA GLU A 69 -0.93 21.87 -0.98
C GLU A 69 0.05 20.70 -0.82
N LEU A 70 -0.42 19.48 -0.56
CA LEU A 70 0.43 18.32 -0.33
C LEU A 70 0.58 17.50 -1.62
N CYS A 71 1.80 17.19 -2.00
CA CYS A 71 2.07 16.24 -3.07
C CYS A 71 1.95 14.81 -2.52
N GLU A 72 0.90 14.10 -2.95
CA GLU A 72 0.68 12.72 -2.55
C GLU A 72 1.80 11.82 -3.09
N PRO A 73 2.51 11.06 -2.22
CA PRO A 73 3.57 10.19 -2.67
C PRO A 73 2.99 9.00 -3.45
N PRO A 74 3.57 8.64 -4.62
CA PRO A 74 3.07 7.52 -5.41
C PRO A 74 3.28 6.19 -4.68
N VAL A 75 2.34 5.28 -4.88
CA VAL A 75 2.50 3.87 -4.46
C VAL A 75 3.40 3.19 -5.47
N THR A 76 4.48 2.57 -4.99
CA THR A 76 5.48 1.92 -5.84
C THR A 76 5.35 0.39 -5.80
N MET A 77 5.96 -0.30 -6.77
CA MET A 77 6.03 -1.78 -6.74
C MET A 77 6.78 -2.28 -5.49
N SER A 78 7.73 -1.49 -4.95
CA SER A 78 8.40 -1.82 -3.69
C SER A 78 7.42 -1.85 -2.52
N ASP A 79 6.43 -0.96 -2.50
CA ASP A 79 5.36 -0.95 -1.48
C ASP A 79 4.51 -2.22 -1.55
N MET A 80 4.17 -2.66 -2.77
CA MET A 80 3.45 -3.90 -3.01
C MET A 80 4.24 -5.13 -2.55
N LEU A 81 5.52 -5.24 -2.95
CA LEU A 81 6.39 -6.36 -2.56
C LEU A 81 6.57 -6.42 -1.04
N ALA A 82 6.76 -5.27 -0.41
CA ALA A 82 6.92 -5.21 1.03
C ALA A 82 5.60 -5.54 1.76
N ALA A 83 4.44 -5.11 1.25
CA ALA A 83 3.13 -5.49 1.78
C ALA A 83 2.89 -7.01 1.68
N LEU A 84 3.28 -7.61 0.54
CA LEU A 84 3.21 -9.05 0.33
C LEU A 84 4.14 -9.81 1.30
N ALA A 85 5.36 -9.31 1.54
CA ALA A 85 6.31 -9.94 2.46
C ALA A 85 5.81 -9.97 3.92
N THR A 86 4.98 -9.00 4.30
CA THR A 86 4.43 -8.90 5.66
C THR A 86 3.11 -9.65 5.85
N GLN A 87 2.36 -9.91 4.79
CA GLN A 87 1.09 -10.62 4.84
C GLN A 87 1.31 -12.13 4.74
N LYS A 88 0.77 -12.89 5.71
CA LYS A 88 0.73 -14.35 5.61
C LYS A 88 -0.54 -14.76 4.87
N PRO A 89 -0.48 -15.75 3.95
CA PRO A 89 -1.68 -16.25 3.29
C PRO A 89 -2.66 -16.81 4.32
N THR A 90 -3.93 -16.38 4.24
CA THR A 90 -4.97 -16.77 5.21
C THR A 90 -5.49 -18.19 4.96
N VAL A 91 -5.39 -18.71 3.74
CA VAL A 91 -5.85 -20.06 3.42
C VAL A 91 -4.77 -21.08 3.80
N GLY A 92 -4.97 -21.76 4.93
CA GLY A 92 -4.13 -22.87 5.33
C GLY A 92 -4.38 -24.12 4.47
N GLU A 93 -3.33 -24.90 4.18
CA GLU A 93 -3.44 -26.16 3.41
C GLU A 93 -4.50 -27.13 3.98
N ASN A 94 -4.76 -27.07 5.29
CA ASN A 94 -5.76 -27.89 5.97
C ASN A 94 -7.22 -27.55 5.59
N GLU A 95 -7.52 -26.32 5.15
CA GLU A 95 -8.87 -25.95 4.72
C GLU A 95 -9.15 -26.47 3.30
N LEU A 96 -8.17 -26.37 2.41
CA LEU A 96 -8.22 -26.91 1.05
C LEU A 96 -8.47 -28.42 1.02
N GLY A 97 -7.87 -29.18 1.95
CA GLY A 97 -8.07 -30.63 2.05
C GLY A 97 -9.52 -31.02 2.34
N LYS A 98 -10.23 -30.27 3.20
CA LYS A 98 -11.65 -30.53 3.51
C LYS A 98 -12.56 -30.26 2.31
N TYR A 99 -12.30 -29.18 1.57
CA TYR A 99 -13.04 -28.88 0.34
C TYR A 99 -12.75 -29.88 -0.78
N GLN A 100 -11.51 -30.40 -0.89
CA GLN A 100 -11.17 -31.44 -1.86
C GLN A 100 -11.88 -32.77 -1.55
N ILE A 101 -11.95 -33.17 -0.28
CA ILE A 101 -12.69 -34.36 0.15
C ILE A 101 -14.19 -34.17 -0.16
N PHE A 102 -14.77 -33.03 0.20
CA PHE A 102 -16.18 -32.74 -0.09
C PHE A 102 -16.47 -32.71 -1.61
N THR A 103 -15.57 -32.14 -2.41
CA THR A 103 -15.72 -32.10 -3.88
C THR A 103 -15.54 -33.49 -4.51
N GLN A 104 -14.69 -34.34 -3.93
CA GLN A 104 -14.56 -35.74 -4.36
C GLN A 104 -15.79 -36.57 -3.98
N GLU A 105 -16.40 -36.32 -2.83
CA GLU A 105 -17.56 -37.08 -2.35
C GLU A 105 -18.89 -36.64 -3.00
N PHE A 106 -19.05 -35.37 -3.34
CA PHE A 106 -20.33 -34.82 -3.82
C PHE A 106 -20.30 -34.26 -5.25
N GLY A 107 -19.12 -34.16 -5.88
CA GLY A 107 -19.00 -33.64 -7.25
C GLY A 107 -19.42 -32.17 -7.38
N GLN A 108 -19.66 -31.71 -8.62
CA GLN A 108 -20.01 -30.32 -8.93
C GLN A 108 -21.52 -30.03 -8.86
N GLU A 109 -22.34 -31.07 -8.78
CA GLU A 109 -23.79 -30.99 -8.66
C GLU A 109 -24.19 -31.28 -7.20
N GLY A 110 -24.08 -30.24 -6.37
CA GLY A 110 -24.58 -30.31 -4.99
C GLY A 110 -26.09 -30.55 -4.98
N SER A 111 -26.53 -31.63 -4.33
CA SER A 111 -27.89 -31.79 -3.81
C SER A 111 -27.85 -31.75 -2.29
#